data_AF-A0A0W1DHY3-F1
#
_entry.id   AF-A0A0W1DHY3-F1
#
_cell.length_a   1.000
_cell.length_b   1.000
_cell.length_c   1.000
_cell.angle_alpha   90.00
_cell.angle_beta   90.00
_cell.angle_gamma   90.00
#
_symmetry.space_group_name_H-M   'P 1'
#
loop_
_entity.id
_entity.type
_entity.pdbx_description
1 polymer ?
#
loop_
_entity_poly.entity_id
_entity_poly.type
_entity_poly.pdbx_seq_one_letter_code
_entity_poly.pdbx_strand_id
1 'polypeptide(L)'
;MERSLLQRIEVFLKESSMPPSVFGRAAVHDPRLVSDLRSGREPGLGVTCRTEHFMNKWRADHHAGRVVPQGDRRSRAFRRTGKDARA
;
A
#
# COMPACT_ATOMS: atom_id res chain seq x y z
N MET A 1 10.75 18.77 -7.36
CA MET A 1 10.87 17.89 -6.18
C MET A 1 10.46 16.50 -6.61
N GLU A 2 11.41 15.58 -6.68
CA GLU A 2 11.16 14.21 -7.13
C GLU A 2 10.23 13.49 -6.16
N ARG A 3 9.16 12.88 -6.69
CA ARG A 3 8.18 12.18 -5.86
C ARG A 3 8.74 10.81 -5.49
N SER A 4 9.25 10.66 -4.26
CA SER A 4 9.71 9.37 -3.74
C SER A 4 8.61 8.31 -3.84
N LEU A 5 8.99 7.03 -4.00
CA LEU A 5 8.04 5.92 -4.15
C LEU A 5 6.97 5.92 -3.05
N LEU A 6 7.35 6.26 -1.82
CA LEU A 6 6.44 6.41 -0.68
C LEU A 6 5.30 7.41 -0.96
N GLN A 7 5.58 8.56 -1.55
CA GLN A 7 4.55 9.56 -1.86
C GLN A 7 3.58 9.05 -2.92
N ARG A 8 4.08 8.31 -3.93
CA ARG A 8 3.22 7.70 -4.96
C ARG A 8 2.28 6.66 -4.34
N ILE A 9 2.81 5.85 -3.41
CA ILE A 9 2.02 4.90 -2.63
C ILE A 9 0.98 5.63 -1.77
N GLU A 10 1.35 6.69 -1.04
CA GLU A 10 0.40 7.41 -0.18
C GLU A 10 -0.76 8.06 -0.95
N VAL A 11 -0.47 8.64 -2.13
CA VAL A 11 -1.51 9.16 -3.02
C VAL A 11 -2.43 8.01 -3.47
N PHE A 12 -1.86 6.89 -3.90
CA PHE A 12 -2.63 5.72 -4.30
C PHE A 12 -3.51 5.16 -3.16
N LEU A 13 -3.01 5.12 -1.93
CA LEU A 13 -3.77 4.67 -0.76
C LEU A 13 -4.95 5.61 -0.47
N LYS A 14 -4.78 6.93 -0.68
CA LYS A 14 -5.89 7.90 -0.57
C LYS A 14 -6.92 7.72 -1.68
N GLU A 15 -6.48 7.55 -2.93
CA GLU A 15 -7.36 7.35 -4.10
C GLU A 15 -8.17 6.06 -3.96
N SER A 16 -7.51 4.95 -3.61
CA SER A 16 -8.14 3.64 -3.46
C SER A 16 -8.86 3.44 -2.13
N SER A 17 -8.65 4.32 -1.14
CA SER A 17 -9.06 4.13 0.27
C SER A 17 -8.64 2.76 0.84
N MET A 18 -7.52 2.21 0.34
CA MET A 18 -7.02 0.89 0.73
C MET A 18 -6.08 1.00 1.95
N PRO A 19 -6.15 0.08 2.93
CA PRO A 19 -5.20 0.06 4.03
C PRO A 19 -3.77 -0.27 3.54
N PRO A 20 -2.72 0.35 4.12
CA PRO A 20 -1.32 0.11 3.70
C PRO A 20 -0.88 -1.35 3.83
N SER A 21 -1.38 -2.08 4.83
CA SER A 21 -1.08 -3.51 5.01
C SER A 21 -1.73 -4.40 3.95
N VAL A 22 -2.91 -4.01 3.46
CA VAL A 22 -3.59 -4.72 2.36
C VAL A 22 -2.84 -4.47 1.06
N PHE A 23 -2.46 -3.22 0.82
CA PHE A 23 -1.63 -2.85 -0.33
C PHE A 23 -0.33 -3.65 -0.38
N GLY A 24 0.42 -3.69 0.72
CA GLY A 24 1.68 -4.44 0.78
C GLY A 24 1.48 -5.94 0.53
N ARG A 25 0.42 -6.53 1.08
CA ARG A 25 0.05 -7.93 0.82
C ARG A 25 -0.36 -8.17 -0.63
N ALA A 26 -1.03 -7.22 -1.27
CA ALA A 26 -1.50 -7.35 -2.66
C ALA A 26 -0.40 -7.09 -3.70
N ALA A 27 0.51 -6.15 -3.44
CA ALA A 27 1.56 -5.76 -4.37
C ALA A 27 2.79 -6.66 -4.29
N VAL A 28 3.23 -7.01 -3.08
CA VAL A 28 4.52 -7.70 -2.84
C VAL A 28 4.43 -8.87 -1.86
N HIS A 29 3.23 -9.23 -1.39
CA HIS A 29 2.99 -10.22 -0.32
C HIS A 29 3.61 -9.84 1.05
N ASP A 30 3.93 -8.57 1.27
CA ASP A 30 4.51 -8.07 2.52
C ASP A 30 3.65 -6.95 3.12
N PRO A 31 2.92 -7.19 4.23
CA PRO A 31 2.08 -6.18 4.86
C PRO A 31 2.87 -5.04 5.56
N ARG A 32 4.19 -5.20 5.77
CA ARG A 32 5.04 -4.18 6.42
C ARG A 32 5.68 -3.21 5.45
N LEU A 33 5.54 -3.43 4.14
CA LEU A 33 6.16 -2.62 3.09
C LEU A 33 6.02 -1.11 3.37
N VAL A 34 4.80 -0.61 3.53
CA VAL A 34 4.56 0.84 3.69
C VAL A 34 5.09 1.36 5.03
N SER A 35 4.98 0.57 6.09
CA SER A 35 5.52 0.93 7.41
C SER A 35 7.04 1.06 7.36
N ASP A 36 7.72 0.12 6.70
CA ASP A 36 9.16 0.15 6.55
C ASP A 36 9.62 1.33 5.69
N LEU A 37 8.92 1.61 4.58
CA LEU A 37 9.17 2.78 3.74
C LEU A 37 9.00 4.08 4.52
N ARG A 38 8.00 4.16 5.40
CA ARG A 38 7.79 5.31 6.31
C ARG A 38 8.88 5.41 7.38
N SER A 39 9.46 4.29 7.79
CA SER A 39 10.63 4.24 8.69
C SER A 39 11.96 4.56 7.99
N GLY A 40 11.95 4.88 6.69
CA GLY A 40 13.15 5.24 5.93
C GLY A 40 13.86 4.06 5.27
N ARG A 41 13.23 2.87 5.21
CA ARG A 41 13.75 1.74 4.44
C ARG A 41 13.74 2.10 2.95
N GLU A 42 14.84 1.83 2.26
CA GLU A 42 14.89 1.96 0.81
C GLU A 42 14.38 0.68 0.13
N PRO A 43 13.34 0.77 -0.71
CA PRO A 43 12.86 -0.37 -1.46
C PRO A 43 13.88 -0.73 -2.54
N GLY A 44 14.30 -2.00 -2.56
CA GLY A 44 15.10 -2.51 -3.67
C GLY A 44 14.32 -2.48 -5.00
N LEU A 45 15.04 -2.53 -6.12
CA LEU A 45 14.48 -2.47 -7.47
C LEU A 45 13.32 -3.45 -7.71
N GLY A 46 13.42 -4.69 -7.18
CA GLY A 46 12.36 -5.68 -7.32
C GLY A 46 11.08 -5.38 -6.54
N VAL A 47 11.17 -4.62 -5.44
CA VAL A 47 10.00 -4.14 -4.68
C VAL A 47 9.36 -2.97 -5.41
N THR A 48 10.17 -2.03 -5.89
CA THR A 48 9.71 -0.88 -6.69
C THR A 48 8.96 -1.35 -7.93
N CYS A 49 9.54 -2.24 -8.73
CA CYS A 49 8.92 -2.74 -9.96
C CYS A 49 7.57 -3.43 -9.70
N ARG A 50 7.48 -4.30 -8.67
CA ARG A 50 6.22 -4.95 -8.29
C ARG A 50 5.16 -3.96 -7.81
N THR A 51 5.57 -2.99 -7.00
CA THR A 51 4.69 -1.93 -6.49
C THR A 51 4.14 -1.09 -7.63
N GLU A 52 4.99 -0.64 -8.55
CA GLU A 52 4.58 0.13 -9.72
C GLU A 52 3.68 -0.67 -10.65
N HIS A 53 4.01 -1.94 -10.91
CA HIS A 53 3.19 -2.82 -11.73
C HIS A 53 1.79 -3.00 -11.14
N PHE A 54 1.69 -3.20 -9.82
CA PHE A 54 0.40 -3.30 -9.13
C PHE A 54 -0.41 -1.99 -9.25
N MET A 55 0.22 -0.83 -9.00
CA MET A 55 -0.46 0.48 -9.13
C MET A 55 -0.96 0.72 -10.56
N ASN A 56 -0.16 0.41 -11.58
CA ASN A 56 -0.56 0.55 -12.98
C ASN A 56 -1.70 -0.39 -13.33
N LYS A 57 -1.65 -1.65 -12.91
CA LYS A 57 -2.72 -2.63 -13.15
C LYS A 57 -4.01 -2.19 -12.47
N TRP A 58 -3.95 -1.74 -11.22
CA TRP A 58 -5.13 -1.26 -10.49
C TRP A 58 -5.74 -0.03 -11.16
N ARG A 59 -4.91 0.94 -11.57
CA ARG A 59 -5.40 2.13 -12.30
C ARG A 59 -6.02 1.78 -13.64
N ALA A 60 -5.43 0.84 -14.38
CA ALA A 60 -5.99 0.36 -15.64
C ALA A 60 -7.36 -0.31 -15.42
N ASP A 61 -7.50 -1.14 -14.39
CA ASP A 61 -8.76 -1.81 -14.07
C ASP A 61 -9.83 -0.82 -13.55
N HIS A 62 -9.40 0.17 -12.76
CA HIS A 62 -10.26 1.25 -12.25
C HIS A 62 -10.73 2.18 -13.38
N HIS A 63 -9.87 2.50 -14.33
CA HIS A 63 -10.24 3.25 -15.52
C HIS A 63 -11.18 2.45 -16.44
N ALA A 64 -10.99 1.13 -16.53
CA ALA A 64 -11.88 0.23 -17.26
C ALA A 64 -13.23 -0.01 -16.56
N GLY A 65 -13.48 0.61 -15.39
CA GLY A 65 -14.75 0.52 -14.66
C GLY A 65 -15.06 -0.86 -14.07
N ARG A 66 -14.06 -1.75 -13.97
CA ARG A 66 -14.24 -3.15 -13.53
C ARG A 66 -14.12 -3.33 -12.01
N VAL A 67 -13.38 -2.47 -11.32
CA VAL A 67 -13.27 -2.52 -9.86
C VAL A 67 -14.26 -1.58 -9.19
N VAL A 68 -15.24 -2.18 -8.51
CA VAL A 68 -15.84 -1.52 -7.34
C VAL A 68 -14.71 -1.25 -6.35
N PRO A 69 -14.60 -0.05 -5.76
CA PRO A 69 -13.66 0.17 -4.66
C PRO A 69 -14.02 -0.85 -3.59
N GLN A 70 -13.17 -1.87 -3.42
CA GLN A 70 -13.36 -2.90 -2.40
C GLN A 70 -13.01 -2.25 -1.06
N GLY A 71 -13.88 -1.33 -0.62
CA GLY A 71 -13.92 -0.75 0.70
C GLY A 71 -14.18 -1.88 1.67
N ASP A 72 -13.08 -2.37 2.19
CA ASP A 72 -12.90 -3.49 3.09
C ASP A 72 -14.00 -3.58 4.16
N ARG A 73 -15.00 -4.46 3.96
CA ARG A 73 -15.93 -4.91 5.03
C ARG A 73 -15.19 -5.59 6.22
N ARG A 74 -13.87 -5.79 6.13
CA ARG A 74 -13.01 -6.40 7.15
C ARG A 74 -12.31 -5.40 8.09
N SER A 75 -12.59 -4.09 7.93
CA SER A 75 -12.03 -3.00 8.75
C SER A 75 -12.25 -3.11 10.27
N ARG A 76 -13.01 -4.10 10.75
CA ARG A 76 -13.11 -4.41 12.19
C ARG A 76 -11.85 -5.06 12.78
N ALA A 77 -10.92 -5.59 11.97
CA ALA A 77 -9.75 -6.31 12.48
C ALA A 77 -8.56 -5.41 12.89
N PHE A 78 -8.55 -4.11 12.55
CA PHE A 78 -7.41 -3.22 12.81
C PHE A 78 -7.42 -2.52 14.18
N ARG A 79 -8.12 -3.09 15.16
CA ARG A 79 -7.86 -2.84 16.60
C ARG A 79 -7.03 -3.98 17.16
N ARG A 80 -5.73 -4.08 16.82
CA ARG A 80 -4.72 -4.90 17.55
C ARG A 80 -3.33 -4.86 16.88
N THR A 81 -2.75 -3.67 16.74
CA THR A 81 -1.27 -3.55 16.78
C THR A 81 -0.93 -2.24 17.48
N GLY A 82 -1.31 -2.16 18.77
CA GLY A 82 -0.60 -1.29 19.69
C GLY A 82 0.78 -1.90 19.83
N LYS A 83 1.75 -1.28 19.17
CA LYS A 83 3.17 -1.61 19.29
C LYS A 83 3.61 -1.26 20.71
N ASP A 84 3.55 -2.27 21.58
CA ASP A 84 4.58 -2.67 22.55
C ASP A 84 5.48 -1.54 23.08
N ALA A 85 5.17 -1.14 24.30
CA ALA A 85 6.10 -0.97 25.42
C ALA A 85 7.61 -1.05 25.10
N ARG A 86 8.27 0.10 25.18
CA ARG A 86 9.70 0.26 25.51
C ARG A 86 9.89 1.76 25.82
N ALA A 87 10.37 2.23 26.96
CA ALA A 87 10.84 1.69 28.23
C ALA A 87 10.61 2.81 29.27
#